data_AF-A0A317JJM1-F1
#
_entry.id   AF-A0A317JJM1-F1
#
_cell.length_a   1.000
_cell.length_b   1.000
_cell.length_c   1.000
_cell.angle_alpha   90.00
_cell.angle_beta   90.00
_cell.angle_gamma   90.00
#
_symmetry.space_group_name_H-M   'P 1'
#
loop_
_entity.id
_entity.type
_entity.pdbx_description
1 polymer ?
#
loop_
_entity_poly.entity_id
_entity_poly.type
_entity_poly.pdbx_seq_one_letter_code
_entity_poly.pdbx_strand_id
1 'polypeptide(L)'
;MGFPNFLEPRSSPLDNEEKMTSQVFFWISFLIGAGLALLFLWPRSRRGPSRLRMARSFGRTPVAAEGAMSAEAKSEFDSTMKSLNVMFIYNGHSWDAHEVLGLPAGAPLHMVEEAYRKSLESLQGESSDFIDTAYQAITAEIKKK
;
A
#
# COMPACT_ATOMS: atom_id res chain seq x y z
N MET A 1 -14.82 -59.05 69.60
CA MET A 1 -14.59 -57.65 69.21
C MET A 1 -13.34 -57.62 68.35
N GLY A 2 -13.49 -57.35 67.05
CA GLY A 2 -12.40 -57.16 66.11
C GLY A 2 -12.90 -56.23 65.02
N PHE A 3 -12.35 -55.02 64.95
CA PHE A 3 -12.74 -54.03 63.96
C PHE A 3 -12.14 -54.40 62.60
N PRO A 4 -12.90 -54.32 61.49
CA PRO A 4 -12.31 -54.49 60.17
C PRO A 4 -11.43 -53.29 59.85
N ASN A 5 -10.17 -53.58 59.48
CA ASN A 5 -9.20 -52.60 59.00
C ASN A 5 -9.75 -51.87 57.78
N PHE A 6 -9.91 -50.56 57.92
CA PHE A 6 -10.30 -49.64 56.86
C PHE A 6 -9.12 -49.55 55.87
N LEU A 7 -9.31 -50.08 54.66
CA LEU A 7 -8.32 -50.03 53.59
C LEU A 7 -8.17 -48.59 53.12
N GLU A 8 -7.04 -47.96 53.43
CA GLU A 8 -6.70 -46.66 52.86
C GLU A 8 -6.59 -46.77 51.32
N PRO A 9 -7.15 -45.82 50.58
CA PRO A 9 -6.99 -45.78 49.13
C PRO A 9 -5.52 -45.47 48.81
N ARG A 10 -4.81 -46.48 48.31
CA ARG A 10 -3.48 -46.32 47.70
C ARG A 10 -3.62 -45.39 46.50
N SER A 11 -3.13 -44.16 46.62
CA SER A 11 -2.98 -43.25 45.49
C SER A 11 -2.03 -43.86 44.47
N SER A 12 -2.55 -44.13 43.28
CA SER A 12 -1.79 -44.68 42.15
C SER A 12 -0.78 -43.64 41.65
N PRO A 13 0.51 -43.99 41.46
CA PRO A 13 1.52 -43.04 40.99
C PRO A 13 1.28 -42.50 39.56
N LEU A 14 0.30 -43.06 38.84
CA LEU A 14 -0.06 -42.65 37.47
C LEU A 14 -0.92 -41.37 37.41
N ASP A 15 -1.56 -40.97 38.52
CA ASP A 15 -2.46 -39.79 38.53
C ASP A 15 -1.68 -38.46 38.49
N ASN A 16 -0.36 -38.50 38.70
CA ASN A 16 0.49 -37.31 38.71
C ASN A 16 0.97 -36.91 37.31
N GLU A 17 1.05 -37.84 36.36
CA GLU A 17 1.48 -37.50 34.99
C GLU A 17 0.41 -36.73 34.23
N GLU A 18 -0.86 -37.06 34.43
CA GLU A 18 -1.97 -36.44 33.70
C GLU A 18 -2.12 -34.95 34.07
N LYS A 19 -1.93 -34.60 35.34
CA LYS A 19 -2.01 -33.20 35.83
C LYS A 19 -0.89 -32.32 35.28
N MET A 20 0.31 -32.86 35.07
CA MET A 20 1.44 -32.10 34.52
C MET A 20 1.21 -31.71 33.06
N THR A 21 0.53 -32.56 32.27
CA THR A 21 0.30 -32.26 30.85
C THR A 21 -0.61 -31.06 30.65
N SER A 22 -1.73 -30.98 31.37
CA SER A 22 -2.70 -29.89 31.25
C SER A 22 -2.09 -28.52 31.56
N GLN A 23 -1.33 -28.44 32.66
CA GLN A 23 -0.67 -27.19 33.05
C GLN A 23 0.35 -26.73 32.01
N VAL A 24 1.10 -27.65 31.40
CA VAL A 24 2.08 -27.33 30.36
C VAL A 24 1.39 -26.80 29.09
N PHE A 25 0.26 -27.39 28.67
CA PHE A 25 -0.49 -26.91 27.50
C PHE A 25 -0.98 -25.47 27.68
N PHE A 26 -1.49 -25.11 28.86
CA PHE A 26 -1.91 -23.73 29.14
C PHE A 26 -0.76 -22.73 29.02
N TRP A 27 0.42 -23.05 29.58
CA TRP A 27 1.58 -22.17 29.50
C TRP A 27 2.11 -22.03 28.06
N ILE A 28 2.12 -23.10 27.27
CA ILE A 28 2.54 -23.04 25.86
C ILE A 28 1.59 -22.14 25.06
N SER A 29 0.28 -22.33 25.17
CA SER A 29 -0.71 -21.49 24.46
C SER A 29 -0.63 -20.03 24.91
N PHE A 30 -0.43 -19.78 26.19
CA PHE A 30 -0.25 -18.43 26.72
C PHE A 30 1.00 -17.75 26.15
N LEU A 31 2.14 -18.44 26.10
CA LEU A 31 3.38 -17.90 25.54
C LEU A 31 3.26 -17.60 24.05
N ILE A 32 2.58 -18.46 23.29
CA ILE A 32 2.31 -18.22 21.85
C ILE A 32 1.43 -16.98 21.68
N GLY A 33 0.33 -16.89 22.43
CA GLY A 33 -0.59 -15.74 22.38
C GLY A 33 0.10 -14.44 22.76
N ALA A 34 0.88 -14.44 23.84
CA ALA A 34 1.67 -13.29 24.29
C ALA A 34 2.74 -12.90 23.26
N GLY A 35 3.40 -13.87 22.62
CA GLY A 35 4.38 -13.63 21.57
C GLY A 35 3.77 -12.96 20.32
N LEU A 36 2.58 -13.41 19.90
CA LEU A 36 1.85 -12.79 18.79
C LEU A 36 1.35 -11.38 19.14
N ALA A 37 0.83 -11.20 20.35
CA ALA A 37 0.42 -9.88 20.83
C ALA A 37 1.62 -8.92 20.86
N LEU A 38 2.77 -9.36 21.38
CA LEU A 38 4.02 -8.60 21.34
C LEU A 38 4.45 -8.31 19.91
N LEU A 39 4.38 -9.26 18.97
CA LEU A 39 4.75 -9.03 17.58
C LEU A 39 3.86 -7.98 16.90
N PHE A 40 2.57 -7.90 17.26
CA PHE A 40 1.63 -6.93 16.71
C PHE A 40 1.73 -5.56 17.40
N LEU A 41 2.02 -5.55 18.71
CA LEU A 41 2.21 -4.35 19.52
C LEU A 41 3.62 -3.77 19.40
N TRP A 42 4.62 -4.55 19.01
CA TRP A 42 5.96 -4.04 18.75
C TRP A 42 5.85 -3.14 17.53
N PRO A 43 5.95 -1.81 17.71
CA PRO A 43 5.77 -0.89 16.62
C PRO A 43 6.84 -1.22 15.60
N ARG A 44 6.42 -1.80 14.47
CA ARG A 44 7.26 -2.07 13.30
C ARG A 44 7.97 -0.75 13.03
N SER A 45 9.25 -0.70 13.42
CA SER A 45 10.05 0.51 13.45
C SER A 45 9.79 1.25 12.15
N ARG A 46 9.09 2.39 12.28
CA ARG A 46 8.66 3.20 11.15
C ARG A 46 9.95 3.66 10.50
N ARG A 47 10.37 2.94 9.45
CA ARG A 47 11.44 3.37 8.56
C ARG A 47 11.03 4.78 8.16
N GLY A 48 11.76 5.78 8.67
CA GLY A 48 11.48 7.17 8.38
C GLY A 48 11.41 7.35 6.86
N PRO A 49 10.60 8.31 6.37
CA PRO A 49 10.47 8.56 4.95
C PRO A 49 11.88 8.64 4.34
N SER A 50 12.16 7.77 3.36
CA SER A 50 13.45 7.80 2.70
C SER A 50 13.63 9.22 2.17
N ARG A 51 14.71 9.88 2.61
CA ARG A 51 15.04 11.20 2.11
C ARG A 51 15.44 11.00 0.65
N LEU A 52 14.46 11.12 -0.24
CA LEU A 52 14.67 11.17 -1.68
C LEU A 52 15.54 12.41 -1.93
N ARG A 53 16.84 12.19 -2.07
CA ARG A 53 17.77 13.20 -2.55
C ARG A 53 17.45 13.41 -4.03
N MET A 54 16.46 14.26 -4.30
CA MET A 54 16.33 14.86 -5.62
C MET A 54 17.53 15.81 -5.79
N ALA A 55 18.62 15.25 -6.32
CA ALA A 55 19.66 16.07 -6.90
C ALA A 55 18.99 16.87 -8.02
N ARG A 56 18.87 18.16 -7.75
CA ARG A 56 18.45 19.21 -8.67
C ARG A 56 19.33 19.12 -9.92
N SER A 57 18.84 18.44 -10.96
CA SER A 57 19.41 18.45 -12.31
C SER A 57 18.31 18.76 -13.32
N PHE A 58 17.62 19.88 -13.12
CA PHE A 58 16.94 20.60 -14.19
C PHE A 58 17.68 21.92 -14.38
N GLY A 59 18.37 22.03 -15.51
CA GLY A 59 19.00 23.26 -15.97
C GLY A 59 20.51 23.29 -15.85
N ARG A 60 21.20 22.78 -16.89
CA ARG A 60 22.22 23.52 -17.67
C ARG A 60 23.02 22.56 -18.54
N THR A 61 22.72 22.56 -19.83
CA THR A 61 23.76 22.64 -20.86
C THR A 61 23.32 23.70 -21.87
N PRO A 62 24.02 24.85 -21.97
CA PRO A 62 23.91 25.71 -23.13
C PRO A 62 24.89 25.17 -24.18
N VAL A 63 24.37 24.57 -25.25
CA VAL A 63 25.17 24.37 -26.46
C VAL A 63 24.40 25.00 -27.60
N ALA A 64 24.92 26.16 -27.99
CA ALA A 64 24.52 26.91 -29.16
C ALA A 64 24.72 26.07 -30.44
N ALA A 65 23.72 26.08 -31.32
CA ALA A 65 23.88 26.29 -32.76
C ALA A 65 22.50 26.23 -33.44
N GLU A 66 22.08 27.41 -33.91
CA GLU A 66 21.29 27.72 -35.11
C GLU A 66 20.28 26.70 -35.67
N GLY A 67 19.01 27.14 -35.73
CA GLY A 67 17.97 26.47 -36.51
C GLY A 67 16.60 27.09 -36.26
N ALA A 68 16.32 28.20 -36.94
CA ALA A 68 15.01 28.84 -36.96
C ALA A 68 13.94 27.91 -37.55
N MET A 69 12.78 27.81 -36.89
CA MET A 69 11.44 28.04 -37.48
C MET A 69 10.30 27.68 -36.50
N SER A 70 9.54 28.71 -36.13
CA SER A 70 8.07 28.73 -36.13
C SER A 70 7.29 27.59 -35.44
N ALA A 71 6.97 27.79 -34.16
CA ALA A 71 5.61 27.57 -33.63
C ALA A 71 5.50 28.24 -32.26
N GLU A 72 4.95 29.44 -32.26
CA GLU A 72 4.56 30.19 -31.07
C GLU A 72 3.28 29.58 -30.49
N ALA A 73 3.42 28.52 -29.70
CA ALA A 73 2.38 28.07 -28.79
C ALA A 73 2.70 28.64 -27.40
N LYS A 74 2.05 29.75 -27.06
CA LYS A 74 1.99 30.29 -25.68
C LYS A 74 1.46 29.20 -24.76
N SER A 75 2.34 28.51 -24.05
CA SER A 75 1.96 27.72 -22.88
C SER A 75 1.93 28.65 -21.66
N GLU A 76 0.83 29.37 -21.47
CA GLU A 76 0.45 29.95 -20.17
C GLU A 76 0.00 28.82 -19.20
N PHE A 77 0.84 27.80 -19.02
CA PHE A 77 0.61 26.71 -18.06
C PHE A 77 1.56 26.83 -16.86
N ASP A 78 1.93 28.05 -16.51
CA ASP A 78 2.75 28.35 -15.35
C ASP A 78 1.94 29.10 -14.29
N SER A 79 1.22 28.34 -13.47
CA SER A 79 1.14 28.61 -12.03
C SER A 79 0.44 27.45 -11.33
N THR A 80 1.23 26.73 -10.51
CA THR A 80 0.75 25.77 -9.51
C THR A 80 0.40 24.35 -10.01
N MET A 81 1.19 23.79 -10.92
CA MET A 81 1.29 22.32 -11.00
C MET A 81 1.96 21.81 -9.72
N LYS A 82 1.19 21.65 -8.64
CA LYS A 82 1.59 20.79 -7.53
C LYS A 82 1.65 19.39 -8.10
N SER A 83 2.86 18.86 -8.27
CA SER A 83 3.09 17.48 -8.67
C SER A 83 2.47 16.57 -7.61
N LEU A 84 1.25 16.12 -7.85
CA LEU A 84 0.56 15.19 -6.98
C LEU A 84 0.36 13.91 -7.79
N ASN A 85 1.27 12.95 -7.58
CA ASN A 85 1.08 11.63 -8.14
C ASN A 85 -0.16 11.02 -7.49
N VAL A 86 -1.08 10.59 -8.32
CA VAL A 86 -2.32 9.93 -7.91
C VAL A 86 -2.12 8.44 -8.11
N MET A 87 -1.96 7.72 -7.01
CA MET A 87 -1.78 6.27 -7.03
C MET A 87 -3.11 5.58 -6.77
N PHE A 88 -3.40 4.52 -7.53
CA PHE A 88 -4.58 3.67 -7.32
C PHE A 88 -4.18 2.19 -7.34
N ILE A 89 -5.04 1.32 -6.78
CA ILE A 89 -4.82 -0.13 -6.77
C ILE A 89 -5.81 -0.77 -7.74
N TYR A 90 -5.30 -1.60 -8.66
CA TYR A 90 -6.09 -2.39 -9.59
C TYR A 90 -5.51 -3.80 -9.69
N ASN A 91 -6.35 -4.82 -9.53
CA ASN A 91 -5.94 -6.23 -9.48
C ASN A 91 -4.80 -6.52 -8.49
N GLY A 92 -4.79 -5.82 -7.33
CA GLY A 92 -3.76 -5.98 -6.30
C GLY A 92 -2.43 -5.28 -6.58
N HIS A 93 -2.30 -4.58 -7.71
CA HIS A 93 -1.12 -3.81 -8.09
C HIS A 93 -1.36 -2.31 -7.92
N SER A 94 -0.34 -1.58 -7.49
CA SER A 94 -0.37 -0.12 -7.38
C SER A 94 0.12 0.51 -8.69
N TRP A 95 -0.66 1.44 -9.23
CA TRP A 95 -0.39 2.13 -10.49
C TRP A 95 -0.49 3.65 -10.32
N ASP A 96 0.24 4.41 -11.13
CA ASP A 96 0.08 5.86 -11.24
C ASP A 96 -0.98 6.20 -12.30
N ALA A 97 -2.02 6.92 -11.91
CA ALA A 97 -3.13 7.26 -12.79
C ALA A 97 -2.73 8.16 -13.96
N HIS A 98 -1.76 9.06 -13.77
CA HIS A 98 -1.30 9.93 -14.85
C HIS A 98 -0.46 9.16 -15.87
N GLU A 99 0.36 8.21 -15.41
CA GLU A 99 1.14 7.34 -16.30
C GLU A 99 0.23 6.45 -17.15
N VAL A 100 -0.84 5.91 -16.54
CA VAL A 100 -1.84 5.09 -17.24
C VAL A 100 -2.55 5.88 -18.36
N LEU A 101 -2.81 7.17 -18.15
CA LEU A 101 -3.41 8.05 -19.17
C LEU A 101 -2.36 8.72 -20.09
N GLY A 102 -1.06 8.50 -19.87
CA GLY A 102 0.01 9.13 -20.64
C GLY A 102 0.13 10.64 -20.43
N LEU A 103 -0.23 11.14 -19.25
CA LEU A 103 -0.25 12.56 -18.89
C LEU A 103 0.86 12.92 -17.88
N PRO A 104 1.33 14.18 -17.87
CA PRO A 104 2.20 14.66 -16.80
C PRO A 104 1.42 14.75 -15.48
N ALA A 105 2.11 14.51 -14.35
CA ALA A 105 1.51 14.65 -13.02
C ALA A 105 1.03 16.09 -12.77
N GLY A 106 -0.22 16.23 -12.32
CA GLY A 106 -0.84 17.54 -12.12
C GLY A 106 -1.42 18.16 -13.40
N ALA A 107 -1.64 17.36 -14.44
CA ALA A 107 -2.41 17.76 -15.61
C ALA A 107 -3.78 18.32 -15.21
N PRO A 108 -4.27 19.35 -15.90
CA PRO A 108 -5.58 19.94 -15.64
C PRO A 108 -6.71 18.95 -16.00
N LEU A 109 -7.88 19.09 -15.37
CA LEU A 109 -9.02 18.19 -15.57
C LEU A 109 -9.42 18.03 -17.04
N HIS A 110 -9.44 19.11 -17.83
CA HIS A 110 -9.82 19.05 -19.24
C HIS A 110 -8.87 18.15 -20.06
N MET A 111 -7.57 18.16 -19.74
CA MET A 111 -6.58 17.32 -20.42
C MET A 111 -6.75 15.84 -20.03
N VAL A 112 -7.14 15.59 -18.78
CA VAL A 112 -7.48 14.25 -18.26
C VAL A 112 -8.71 13.68 -18.98
N GLU A 113 -9.75 14.49 -19.16
CA GLU A 113 -10.97 14.10 -19.90
C GLU A 113 -10.68 13.78 -21.38
N GLU A 114 -9.85 14.59 -22.03
CA GLU A 114 -9.44 14.34 -23.41
C GLU A 114 -8.63 13.06 -23.58
N ALA A 115 -7.67 12.81 -22.67
CA ALA A 115 -6.87 11.60 -22.68
C ALA A 115 -7.73 10.36 -22.40
N TYR A 116 -8.65 10.45 -21.43
CA TYR A 116 -9.60 9.39 -21.13
C TYR A 116 -10.44 8.99 -22.35
N ARG A 117 -11.01 9.97 -23.06
CA ARG A 117 -11.79 9.71 -24.29
C ARG A 117 -10.94 9.04 -25.38
N LYS A 118 -9.71 9.52 -25.61
CA LYS A 118 -8.78 8.90 -26.57
C LYS A 118 -8.42 7.47 -26.18
N SER A 119 -8.20 7.20 -24.90
CA SER A 119 -7.90 5.86 -24.40
C SER A 119 -9.08 4.91 -24.61
N LEU A 120 -10.31 5.36 -24.37
CA LEU A 120 -11.51 4.55 -24.63
C LEU A 120 -11.68 4.20 -26.10
N GLU A 121 -11.38 5.12 -27.02
CA GLU A 121 -11.45 4.87 -28.47
C GLU A 121 -10.42 3.83 -28.93
N SER A 122 -9.27 3.75 -28.24
CA SER A 122 -8.18 2.83 -28.61
C SER A 122 -8.31 1.42 -28.04
N LEU A 123 -9.17 1.21 -27.03
CA LEU A 123 -9.25 -0.05 -26.28
C LEU A 123 -10.46 -0.91 -26.69
N GLN A 124 -10.21 -2.21 -26.89
CA GLN A 124 -11.24 -3.21 -27.11
C GLN A 124 -11.68 -3.81 -25.76
N GLY A 125 -12.72 -3.24 -25.16
CA GLY A 125 -13.52 -3.84 -24.08
C GLY A 125 -12.84 -4.00 -22.72
N GLU A 126 -12.00 -5.02 -22.55
CA GLU A 126 -11.57 -5.52 -21.23
C GLU A 126 -10.69 -4.52 -20.45
N SER A 127 -9.93 -3.68 -21.14
CA SER A 127 -9.06 -2.68 -20.51
C SER A 127 -9.80 -1.37 -20.14
N SER A 128 -11.10 -1.25 -20.43
CA SER A 128 -11.85 -0.02 -20.15
C SER A 128 -12.01 0.24 -18.65
N ASP A 129 -12.26 -0.79 -17.85
CA ASP A 129 -12.39 -0.69 -16.39
C ASP A 129 -11.10 -0.16 -15.73
N PHE A 130 -9.93 -0.54 -16.27
CA PHE A 130 -8.64 -0.06 -15.78
C PHE A 130 -8.45 1.44 -16.01
N ILE A 131 -8.76 1.90 -17.23
CA ILE A 131 -8.72 3.32 -17.59
C ILE A 131 -9.76 4.12 -16.80
N ASP A 132 -10.95 3.56 -16.58
CA ASP A 132 -12.00 4.19 -15.79
C ASP A 132 -11.59 4.36 -14.33
N THR A 133 -10.96 3.35 -13.75
CA THR A 133 -10.42 3.43 -12.38
C THR A 133 -9.34 4.52 -12.26
N ALA A 134 -8.45 4.65 -13.26
CA ALA A 134 -7.43 5.70 -13.28
C ALA A 134 -8.07 7.10 -13.36
N TYR A 135 -9.05 7.29 -14.24
CA TYR A 135 -9.80 8.54 -14.38
C TYR A 135 -10.55 8.92 -13.10
N GLN A 136 -11.24 7.96 -12.47
CA GLN A 136 -11.93 8.15 -11.20
C GLN A 136 -10.97 8.57 -10.08
N ALA A 137 -9.78 7.97 -10.01
CA ALA A 137 -8.79 8.33 -9.00
C ALA A 137 -8.35 9.80 -9.14
N ILE A 138 -8.08 10.26 -10.36
CA ILE A 138 -7.66 11.65 -10.61
C ILE A 138 -8.79 12.63 -10.29
N THR A 139 -10.01 12.35 -10.76
CA THR A 139 -11.16 13.23 -10.52
C THR A 139 -11.54 13.30 -9.04
N ALA A 140 -11.42 12.20 -8.29
CA ALA A 140 -11.64 12.18 -6.85
C ALA A 140 -10.62 13.06 -6.10
N GLU A 141 -9.35 13.01 -6.50
CA GLU A 141 -8.30 13.82 -5.87
C GLU A 141 -8.45 15.31 -6.18
N ILE A 142 -8.85 15.67 -7.41
CA ILE A 142 -9.12 17.07 -7.78
C ILE A 142 -10.30 17.62 -6.97
N LYS A 143 -11.38 16.84 -6.77
CA LYS A 143 -12.56 17.24 -5.99
C LYS A 143 -12.30 17.40 -4.50
N LYS A 144 -11.28 16.73 -3.96
CA LYS A 144 -10.94 16.77 -2.53
C LYS A 144 -10.23 18.06 -2.13
N LYS A 145 -9.70 18.79 -3.11
CA LYS A 145 -8.92 20.02 -2.94
C LYS A 145 -9.82 21.25 -2.90
#